data_AF-A0AA84ZGM7-F1
#
_entry.id   AF-A0AA84ZGM7-F1
#
_cell.length_a   1.000
_cell.length_b   1.000
_cell.length_c   1.000
_cell.angle_alpha   90.00
_cell.angle_beta   90.00
_cell.angle_gamma   90.00
#
_symmetry.space_group_name_H-M   'P 1'
#
loop_
_entity.id
_entity.type
_entity.pdbx_description
1 polymer ?
#
loop_
_entity_poly.entity_id
_entity_poly.type
_entity_poly.pdbx_seq_one_letter_code
_entity_poly.pdbx_strand_id
1 'polypeptide(L)'
;MDYENFRKASKEASPKAKQYFTAATFVKLLREDEVLSRINILTFFNYVMKKVWLQQTHVGISLYDVCGEGYLRETDLENYMLELIPTLCQLSELEPTFQTFYVCTAVRKFFFFLDPLRSGRVRITDILASGFLDSMLELREVTTSEAQLAANWFSHQSAVRVYGSYLLLDEDRNGLLTRSELSRFGNGTLTDVFLDRVFQECLTYEGEMDYKTYLDLVLAMENKHEPQAIAYLFRILDVGGQGKLTSLTLRYFYDGIEDKLRASDNDIPSFENVLNEIFDMVRPANPHYITLDDLINCGKGDTVINILIDLQGFWAHENREAFTSEIPDEAEL
;
A
#
# COMPACT_ATOMS: atom_id res chain seq x y z
N MET A 1 14.69 35.32 -3.38
CA MET A 1 13.95 36.50 -2.88
C MET A 1 14.22 36.61 -1.39
N ASP A 2 14.78 37.73 -0.93
CA ASP A 2 14.96 38.00 0.51
C ASP A 2 13.63 38.42 1.17
N TYR A 3 13.65 38.56 2.50
CA TYR A 3 12.44 38.88 3.27
C TYR A 3 11.88 40.28 2.98
N GLU A 4 12.73 41.27 2.70
CA GLU A 4 12.26 42.61 2.36
C GLU A 4 11.50 42.62 1.03
N ASN A 5 12.06 41.96 0.01
CA ASN A 5 11.42 41.81 -1.29
C ASN A 5 10.16 40.94 -1.20
N PHE A 6 10.14 39.93 -0.32
CA PHE A 6 8.93 39.16 -0.01
C PHE A 6 7.81 40.04 0.55
N ARG A 7 8.14 40.97 1.47
CA ARG A 7 7.18 41.94 2.02
C ARG A 7 6.72 42.97 0.99
N LYS A 8 7.60 43.40 0.07
CA LYS A 8 7.21 44.29 -1.04
C LYS A 8 6.24 43.59 -1.98
N ALA A 9 6.55 42.37 -2.41
CA ALA A 9 5.68 41.54 -3.24
C ALA A 9 4.31 41.30 -2.58
N SER A 10 4.28 41.09 -1.26
CA SER A 10 3.02 40.98 -0.49
C SER A 10 2.11 42.21 -0.65
N LYS A 11 2.66 43.43 -0.72
CA LYS A 11 1.85 44.66 -0.87
C LYS A 11 1.15 44.72 -2.22
N GLU A 12 1.84 44.28 -3.27
CA GLU A 12 1.37 44.25 -4.66
C GLU A 12 0.49 43.03 -4.97
N ALA A 13 0.55 41.98 -4.14
CA ALA A 13 -0.24 40.77 -4.31
C ALA A 13 -1.75 41.02 -4.17
N SER A 14 -2.54 40.20 -4.87
CA SER A 14 -4.01 40.21 -4.75
C SER A 14 -4.45 39.88 -3.32
N PRO A 15 -5.66 40.29 -2.89
CA PRO A 15 -6.17 39.98 -1.55
C PRO A 15 -6.14 38.48 -1.22
N LYS A 16 -6.45 37.63 -2.21
CA LYS A 16 -6.42 36.16 -2.06
C LYS A 16 -5.00 35.60 -1.90
N ALA A 17 -4.00 36.22 -2.53
CA ALA A 17 -2.61 35.78 -2.44
C ALA A 17 -1.90 36.29 -1.17
N LYS A 18 -2.31 37.47 -0.66
CA LYS A 18 -1.72 38.12 0.52
C LYS A 18 -1.64 37.21 1.75
N GLN A 19 -2.65 36.38 1.98
CA GLN A 19 -2.69 35.44 3.12
C GLN A 19 -1.51 34.45 3.16
N TYR A 20 -0.85 34.19 2.02
CA TYR A 20 0.29 33.29 1.96
C TYR A 20 1.64 33.99 2.24
N PHE A 21 1.68 35.32 2.16
CA PHE A 21 2.87 36.12 2.41
C PHE A 21 3.07 36.40 3.92
N THR A 22 3.24 35.34 4.70
CA THR A 22 3.50 35.43 6.15
C THR A 22 4.97 35.20 6.49
N ALA A 23 5.43 35.73 7.63
CA ALA A 23 6.77 35.44 8.13
C ALA A 23 6.99 33.94 8.35
N ALA A 24 5.97 33.23 8.85
CA ALA A 24 6.01 31.78 9.05
C ALA A 24 6.18 31.02 7.72
N THR A 25 5.48 31.43 6.65
CA THR A 25 5.67 30.85 5.31
C THR A 25 7.09 31.08 4.81
N PHE A 26 7.63 32.30 4.98
CA PHE A 26 8.98 32.62 4.54
C PHE A 26 10.03 31.75 5.24
N VAL A 27 9.97 31.64 6.56
CA VAL A 27 10.90 30.82 7.35
C VAL A 27 10.76 29.34 6.98
N LYS A 28 9.54 28.85 6.78
CA LYS A 28 9.30 27.45 6.38
C LYS A 28 9.92 27.08 5.03
N LEU A 29 10.04 28.05 4.12
CA LEU A 29 10.59 27.85 2.78
C LEU A 29 12.08 28.22 2.68
N LEU A 30 12.68 28.67 3.78
CA LEU A 30 14.12 28.88 3.87
C LEU A 30 14.81 27.51 3.91
N ARG A 31 15.84 27.32 3.09
CA ARG A 31 16.71 26.14 3.21
C ARG A 31 17.75 26.42 4.29
N GLU A 32 18.06 25.42 5.12
CA GLU A 32 19.00 25.55 6.24
C GLU A 32 20.41 25.96 5.78
N ASP A 33 20.80 25.60 4.56
CA ASP A 33 22.13 25.86 3.99
C ASP A 33 22.26 27.18 3.20
N GLU A 34 21.20 28.01 3.11
CA GLU A 34 21.28 29.27 2.35
C GLU A 34 21.88 30.41 3.18
N VAL A 35 23.19 30.64 2.99
CA VAL A 35 23.99 31.76 3.54
C VAL A 35 23.32 33.14 3.34
N LEU A 36 22.47 33.29 2.32
CA LEU A 36 21.85 34.56 1.94
C LEU A 36 20.42 34.75 2.48
N SER A 37 19.85 33.82 3.26
CA SER A 37 18.48 33.92 3.81
C SER A 37 17.43 34.28 2.74
N ARG A 38 17.50 33.61 1.59
CA ARG A 38 16.58 33.84 0.45
C ARG A 38 15.67 32.63 0.31
N ILE A 39 14.54 32.85 -0.36
CA ILE A 39 13.66 31.77 -0.82
C ILE A 39 13.60 31.77 -2.35
N ASN A 40 13.52 30.58 -2.92
CA ASN A 40 13.27 30.42 -4.35
C ASN A 40 11.80 30.77 -4.67
N ILE A 41 11.59 31.64 -5.67
CA ILE A 41 10.25 32.12 -6.05
C ILE A 41 9.38 30.96 -6.55
N LEU A 42 9.95 30.03 -7.32
CA LEU A 42 9.23 28.85 -7.81
C LEU A 42 8.78 27.95 -6.65
N THR A 43 9.63 27.78 -5.63
CA THR A 43 9.26 27.04 -4.42
C THR A 43 8.11 27.70 -3.67
N PHE A 44 8.11 29.03 -3.54
CA PHE A 44 6.99 29.76 -2.95
C PHE A 44 5.72 29.65 -3.80
N PHE A 45 5.83 29.79 -5.12
CA PHE A 45 4.70 29.62 -6.03
C PHE A 45 4.09 28.22 -5.90
N ASN A 46 4.91 27.17 -5.95
CA ASN A 46 4.46 25.79 -5.79
C ASN A 46 3.83 25.54 -4.42
N TYR A 47 4.37 26.14 -3.35
CA TYR A 47 3.75 26.10 -2.02
C TYR A 47 2.34 26.71 -2.01
N VAL A 48 2.18 27.90 -2.60
CA VAL A 48 0.88 28.58 -2.69
C VAL A 48 -0.10 27.75 -3.51
N MET A 49 0.34 27.24 -4.68
CA MET A 49 -0.48 26.39 -5.54
C MET A 49 -0.93 25.12 -4.81
N LYS A 50 -0.01 24.42 -4.12
CA LYS A 50 -0.35 23.23 -3.33
C LYS A 50 -1.33 23.55 -2.19
N LYS A 51 -1.19 24.70 -1.53
CA LYS A 51 -2.12 25.12 -0.47
C LYS A 51 -3.53 25.42 -1.00
N VAL A 52 -3.62 26.16 -2.10
CA VAL A 52 -4.91 26.45 -2.76
C VAL A 52 -5.56 25.17 -3.24
N TRP A 53 -4.78 24.29 -3.87
CA TRP A 53 -5.27 22.99 -4.34
C TRP A 53 -5.78 22.14 -3.18
N LEU A 54 -5.02 21.97 -2.09
CA LEU A 54 -5.48 21.23 -0.90
C LEU A 54 -6.79 21.78 -0.34
N GLN A 55 -6.96 23.11 -0.30
CA GLN A 55 -8.21 23.71 0.16
C GLN A 55 -9.38 23.42 -0.80
N GLN A 56 -9.16 23.54 -2.10
CA GLN A 56 -10.18 23.25 -3.11
C GLN A 56 -10.58 21.78 -3.09
N THR A 57 -9.61 20.88 -3.04
CA THR A 57 -9.84 19.43 -2.94
C THR A 57 -10.56 19.09 -1.63
N HIS A 58 -10.13 19.66 -0.49
CA HIS A 58 -10.82 19.49 0.79
C HIS A 58 -12.28 19.93 0.72
N VAL A 59 -12.56 21.11 0.13
CA VAL A 59 -13.94 21.58 -0.05
C VAL A 59 -14.72 20.63 -0.96
N GLY A 60 -14.14 20.22 -2.10
CA GLY A 60 -14.79 19.35 -3.07
C GLY A 60 -15.16 17.99 -2.47
N ILE A 61 -14.20 17.33 -1.81
CA ILE A 61 -14.43 16.01 -1.20
C ILE A 61 -15.37 16.09 0.02
N SER A 62 -15.39 17.21 0.74
CA SER A 62 -16.32 17.41 1.87
C SER A 62 -17.78 17.49 1.42
N LEU A 63 -18.07 17.73 0.15
CA LEU A 63 -19.46 17.72 -0.36
C LEU A 63 -20.07 16.31 -0.33
N TYR A 64 -19.26 15.27 -0.25
CA TYR A 64 -19.69 13.86 -0.18
C TYR A 64 -19.75 13.34 1.26
N ASP A 65 -19.32 14.13 2.25
CA ASP A 65 -19.53 13.80 3.65
C ASP A 65 -20.99 14.05 4.04
N VAL A 66 -21.83 13.05 3.78
CA VAL A 66 -23.27 13.10 4.04
C VAL A 66 -23.59 13.36 5.52
N CYS A 67 -22.72 12.91 6.43
CA CYS A 67 -22.92 13.04 7.88
C CYS A 67 -22.35 14.36 8.44
N GLY A 68 -21.44 15.01 7.71
CA GLY A 68 -20.76 16.23 8.14
C GLY A 68 -19.80 16.03 9.31
N GLU A 69 -19.31 14.80 9.52
CA GLU A 69 -18.46 14.43 10.66
C GLU A 69 -16.95 14.53 10.36
N GLY A 70 -16.58 14.81 9.12
CA GLY A 70 -15.19 14.86 8.63
C GLY A 70 -14.64 13.51 8.15
N TYR A 71 -15.51 12.53 7.92
CA TYR A 71 -15.16 11.18 7.48
C TYR A 71 -16.01 10.77 6.28
N LEU A 72 -15.44 9.98 5.39
CA LEU A 72 -16.17 9.34 4.29
C LEU A 72 -16.36 7.86 4.56
N ARG A 73 -17.56 7.36 4.26
CA ARG A 73 -17.83 5.94 4.11
C ARG A 73 -17.49 5.49 2.70
N GLU A 74 -17.53 4.19 2.49
CA GLU A 74 -17.18 3.60 1.20
C GLU A 74 -18.05 4.15 0.07
N THR A 75 -19.37 4.18 0.26
CA THR A 75 -20.32 4.76 -0.70
C THR A 75 -20.07 6.23 -1.00
N ASP A 76 -19.62 7.00 0.00
CA ASP A 76 -19.35 8.42 -0.18
C ASP A 76 -18.13 8.62 -1.08
N LEU A 77 -17.08 7.81 -0.85
CA LEU A 77 -15.88 7.83 -1.68
C LEU A 77 -16.14 7.26 -3.08
N GLU A 78 -16.96 6.23 -3.22
CA GLU A 78 -17.41 5.72 -4.53
C GLU A 78 -18.09 6.80 -5.36
N ASN A 79 -19.02 7.55 -4.76
CA ASN A 79 -19.71 8.67 -5.42
C ASN A 79 -18.73 9.75 -5.86
N TYR A 80 -17.78 10.11 -5.00
CA TYR A 80 -16.70 11.04 -5.35
C TYR A 80 -15.87 10.52 -6.53
N MET A 81 -15.49 9.24 -6.54
CA MET A 81 -14.73 8.64 -7.63
C MET A 81 -15.49 8.67 -8.96
N LEU A 82 -16.79 8.36 -8.94
CA LEU A 82 -17.64 8.38 -10.14
C LEU A 82 -17.69 9.76 -10.79
N GLU A 83 -17.73 10.83 -10.00
CA GLU A 83 -17.68 12.21 -10.52
C GLU A 83 -16.27 12.65 -10.92
N LEU A 84 -15.24 12.11 -10.27
CA LEU A 84 -13.86 12.44 -10.58
C LEU A 84 -13.39 11.82 -11.90
N ILE A 85 -13.73 10.55 -12.16
CA ILE A 85 -13.28 9.75 -13.32
C ILE A 85 -13.43 10.48 -14.67
N PRO A 86 -14.58 11.09 -15.03
CA PRO A 86 -14.73 11.82 -16.29
C PRO A 86 -13.77 12.99 -16.47
N THR A 87 -13.20 13.51 -15.38
CA THR A 87 -12.23 14.61 -15.40
C THR A 87 -10.78 14.14 -15.60
N LEU A 88 -10.53 12.83 -15.54
CA LEU A 88 -9.20 12.22 -15.67
C LEU A 88 -9.02 11.74 -17.10
N CYS A 89 -8.15 12.38 -17.88
CA CYS A 89 -7.95 12.07 -19.30
C CYS A 89 -7.63 10.60 -19.57
N GLN A 90 -6.88 9.94 -18.68
CA GLN A 90 -6.51 8.53 -18.85
C GLN A 90 -7.65 7.55 -18.47
N LEU A 91 -8.76 8.04 -17.92
CA LEU A 91 -9.87 7.21 -17.41
C LEU A 91 -11.24 7.65 -17.94
N SER A 92 -11.32 8.74 -18.72
CA SER A 92 -12.59 9.26 -19.23
C SER A 92 -13.30 8.29 -20.19
N GLU A 93 -12.56 7.36 -20.79
CA GLU A 93 -13.07 6.38 -21.75
C GLU A 93 -13.23 4.97 -21.14
N LEU A 94 -13.29 4.85 -19.81
CA LEU A 94 -13.59 3.58 -19.15
C LEU A 94 -14.90 2.97 -19.66
N GLU A 95 -14.88 1.68 -19.97
CA GLU A 95 -16.09 0.95 -20.35
C GLU A 95 -17.08 0.94 -19.18
N PRO A 96 -18.38 1.23 -19.41
CA PRO A 96 -19.38 1.29 -18.33
C PRO A 96 -19.47 0.00 -17.49
N THR A 97 -19.26 -1.16 -18.11
CA THR A 97 -19.28 -2.47 -17.44
C THR A 97 -18.09 -2.63 -16.48
N PHE A 98 -16.92 -2.07 -16.83
CA PHE A 98 -15.71 -2.13 -16.04
C PHE A 98 -15.63 -1.03 -14.97
N GLN A 99 -16.36 0.07 -15.15
CA GLN A 99 -16.33 1.21 -14.23
C GLN A 99 -16.61 0.82 -12.77
N THR A 100 -17.56 -0.08 -12.52
CA THR A 100 -17.86 -0.57 -11.16
C THR A 100 -16.65 -1.28 -10.52
N PHE A 101 -15.95 -2.12 -11.28
CA PHE A 101 -14.75 -2.81 -10.81
C PHE A 101 -13.58 -1.86 -10.60
N TYR A 102 -13.42 -0.87 -11.49
CA TYR A 102 -12.42 0.18 -11.34
C TYR A 102 -12.65 0.99 -10.06
N VAL A 103 -13.88 1.46 -9.82
CA VAL A 103 -14.23 2.22 -8.62
C VAL A 103 -13.98 1.40 -7.36
N CYS A 104 -14.43 0.14 -7.33
CA CYS A 104 -14.15 -0.78 -6.23
C CYS A 104 -12.64 -0.91 -5.97
N THR A 105 -11.84 -1.11 -7.02
CA THR A 105 -10.37 -1.24 -6.94
C THR A 105 -9.71 0.02 -6.38
N ALA A 106 -10.14 1.20 -6.85
CA ALA A 106 -9.60 2.48 -6.39
C ALA A 106 -9.98 2.77 -4.94
N VAL A 107 -11.26 2.66 -4.60
CA VAL A 107 -11.79 2.89 -3.24
C VAL A 107 -11.17 1.93 -2.24
N ARG A 108 -10.97 0.66 -2.62
CA ARG A 108 -10.39 -0.33 -1.72
C ARG A 108 -8.99 0.04 -1.26
N LYS A 109 -8.17 0.67 -2.12
CA LYS A 109 -6.84 1.17 -1.71
C LYS A 109 -6.93 2.19 -0.58
N PHE A 110 -7.88 3.12 -0.62
CA PHE A 110 -8.07 4.09 0.46
C PHE A 110 -8.46 3.40 1.77
N PHE A 111 -9.46 2.52 1.74
CA PHE A 111 -9.93 1.84 2.94
C PHE A 111 -8.90 0.87 3.53
N PHE A 112 -8.15 0.18 2.68
CA PHE A 112 -7.11 -0.74 3.16
C PHE A 112 -6.04 -0.04 3.99
N PHE A 113 -5.53 1.12 3.53
CA PHE A 113 -4.44 1.82 4.20
C PHE A 113 -4.89 2.86 5.23
N LEU A 114 -6.07 3.45 5.06
CA LEU A 114 -6.54 4.57 5.89
C LEU A 114 -7.65 4.19 6.89
N ASP A 115 -8.17 2.96 6.84
CA ASP A 115 -9.09 2.41 7.84
C ASP A 115 -8.52 1.09 8.43
N PRO A 116 -7.36 1.12 9.11
CA PRO A 116 -6.70 -0.09 9.63
C PRO A 116 -7.55 -0.85 10.66
N LEU A 117 -8.46 -0.15 11.34
CA LEU A 117 -9.39 -0.74 12.31
C LEU A 117 -10.68 -1.28 11.68
N ARG A 118 -10.84 -1.18 10.35
CA ARG A 118 -12.03 -1.61 9.60
C ARG A 118 -13.33 -1.02 10.18
N SER A 119 -13.28 0.25 10.56
CA SER A 119 -14.41 1.00 11.10
C SER A 119 -15.44 1.42 10.04
N GLY A 120 -15.14 1.20 8.76
CA GLY A 120 -15.97 1.61 7.62
C GLY A 120 -15.94 3.12 7.38
N ARG A 121 -14.94 3.83 7.93
CA ARG A 121 -14.82 5.29 7.88
C ARG A 121 -13.38 5.71 7.70
N VAL A 122 -13.13 6.64 6.77
CA VAL A 122 -11.82 7.24 6.53
C VAL A 122 -11.90 8.76 6.71
N ARG A 123 -10.95 9.36 7.44
CA ARG A 123 -10.89 10.83 7.59
C ARG A 123 -10.54 11.50 6.28
N ILE A 124 -11.23 12.58 5.94
CA ILE A 124 -10.89 13.41 4.78
C ILE A 124 -9.45 13.94 4.88
N THR A 125 -9.01 14.29 6.08
CA THR A 125 -7.64 14.77 6.32
C THR A 125 -6.59 13.70 6.04
N ASP A 126 -6.88 12.42 6.32
CA ASP A 126 -5.97 11.31 6.02
C ASP A 126 -5.93 11.03 4.50
N ILE A 127 -7.08 11.13 3.81
CA ILE A 127 -7.17 11.02 2.34
C ILE A 127 -6.29 12.07 1.65
N LEU A 128 -6.32 13.31 2.14
CA LEU A 128 -5.50 14.40 1.60
C LEU A 128 -4.01 14.27 1.95
N ALA A 129 -3.68 13.60 3.06
CA ALA A 129 -2.32 13.43 3.53
C ALA A 129 -1.62 12.20 2.93
N SER A 130 -2.37 11.19 2.47
CA SER A 130 -1.83 9.91 1.98
C SER A 130 -1.12 10.01 0.63
N GLY A 131 -1.35 11.08 -0.14
CA GLY A 131 -0.85 11.22 -1.51
C GLY A 131 -1.62 10.40 -2.55
N PHE A 132 -2.61 9.60 -2.14
CA PHE A 132 -3.39 8.77 -3.08
C PHE A 132 -4.21 9.60 -4.06
N LEU A 133 -4.82 10.70 -3.58
CA LEU A 133 -5.50 11.65 -4.46
C LEU A 133 -4.52 12.35 -5.42
N ASP A 134 -3.30 12.64 -4.99
CA ASP A 134 -2.28 13.22 -5.87
C ASP A 134 -2.00 12.26 -7.03
N SER A 135 -1.72 10.98 -6.73
CA SER A 135 -1.53 9.94 -7.75
C SER A 135 -2.74 9.78 -8.68
N MET A 136 -3.97 9.89 -8.16
CA MET A 136 -5.15 9.81 -9.01
C MET A 136 -5.29 11.04 -9.92
N LEU A 137 -4.95 12.24 -9.44
CA LEU A 137 -5.01 13.46 -10.24
C LEU A 137 -3.90 13.57 -11.29
N GLU A 138 -2.77 12.90 -11.12
CA GLU A 138 -1.75 12.76 -12.16
C GLU A 138 -2.33 12.17 -13.47
N LEU A 139 -3.39 11.37 -13.36
CA LEU A 139 -4.10 10.79 -14.53
C LEU A 139 -4.90 11.82 -15.34
N ARG A 140 -4.92 13.09 -14.93
CA ARG A 140 -5.39 14.21 -15.77
C ARG A 140 -4.39 14.58 -16.86
N GLU A 141 -3.11 14.22 -16.70
CA GLU A 141 -2.09 14.52 -17.70
C GLU A 141 -2.33 13.68 -18.96
N VAL A 142 -2.46 14.38 -20.10
CA VAL A 142 -2.68 13.74 -21.41
C VAL A 142 -1.46 12.90 -21.81
N THR A 143 -0.26 13.36 -21.44
CA THR A 143 1.01 12.71 -21.79
C THR A 143 1.66 12.11 -20.55
N THR A 144 1.35 10.85 -20.26
CA THR A 144 2.00 10.06 -19.21
C THR A 144 2.69 8.87 -19.86
N SER A 145 3.93 8.55 -19.48
CA SER A 145 4.62 7.38 -20.02
C SER A 145 3.99 6.08 -19.52
N GLU A 146 4.12 5.00 -20.29
CA GLU A 146 3.62 3.68 -19.90
C GLU A 146 4.20 3.20 -18.56
N ALA A 147 5.48 3.49 -18.30
CA ALA A 147 6.14 3.14 -17.04
C ALA A 147 5.52 3.87 -15.84
N GLN A 148 5.18 5.15 -15.98
CA GLN A 148 4.49 5.91 -14.93
C GLN A 148 3.08 5.39 -14.70
N LEU A 149 2.35 5.05 -15.76
CA LEU A 149 1.02 4.45 -15.64
C LEU A 149 1.08 3.08 -14.96
N ALA A 150 2.07 2.25 -15.29
CA ALA A 150 2.27 0.95 -14.66
C ALA A 150 2.64 1.04 -13.17
N ALA A 151 3.35 2.10 -12.77
CA ALA A 151 3.67 2.38 -11.37
C ALA A 151 2.49 2.98 -10.59
N ASN A 152 1.55 3.64 -11.27
CA ASN A 152 0.40 4.26 -10.64
C ASN A 152 -0.73 3.24 -10.46
N TRP A 153 -1.02 2.88 -9.20
CA TRP A 153 -2.11 1.95 -8.87
C TRP A 153 -3.49 2.39 -9.37
N PHE A 154 -3.75 3.68 -9.47
CA PHE A 154 -5.04 4.22 -9.90
C PHE A 154 -5.19 4.24 -11.43
N SER A 155 -4.15 3.89 -12.18
CA SER A 155 -4.22 3.86 -13.64
C SER A 155 -5.18 2.78 -14.15
N HIS A 156 -5.65 2.97 -15.38
CA HIS A 156 -6.44 1.95 -16.06
C HIS A 156 -5.67 0.62 -16.16
N GLN A 157 -4.37 0.69 -16.49
CA GLN A 157 -3.50 -0.47 -16.65
C GLN A 157 -3.39 -1.29 -15.37
N SER A 158 -3.21 -0.63 -14.22
CA SER A 158 -3.14 -1.29 -12.91
C SER A 158 -4.46 -1.96 -12.56
N ALA A 159 -5.59 -1.27 -12.75
CA ALA A 159 -6.91 -1.86 -12.50
C ALA A 159 -7.19 -3.07 -13.40
N VAL A 160 -6.86 -3.00 -14.69
CA VAL A 160 -7.00 -4.12 -15.63
C VAL A 160 -6.07 -5.28 -15.27
N ARG A 161 -4.84 -5.01 -14.82
CA ARG A 161 -3.90 -6.05 -14.34
C ARG A 161 -4.50 -6.83 -13.17
N VAL A 162 -4.98 -6.12 -12.16
CA VAL A 162 -5.50 -6.73 -10.93
C VAL A 162 -6.80 -7.49 -11.19
N TYR A 163 -7.74 -6.87 -11.91
CA TYR A 163 -9.00 -7.52 -12.27
C TYR A 163 -8.81 -8.67 -13.27
N GLY A 164 -7.92 -8.51 -14.24
CA GLY A 164 -7.56 -9.57 -15.19
C GLY A 164 -6.95 -10.78 -14.49
N SER A 165 -6.08 -10.56 -13.49
CA SER A 165 -5.55 -11.64 -12.65
C SER A 165 -6.66 -12.35 -11.87
N TYR A 166 -7.68 -11.63 -11.38
CA TYR A 166 -8.83 -12.24 -10.72
C TYR A 166 -9.62 -13.16 -11.67
N LEU A 167 -9.94 -12.66 -12.88
CA LEU A 167 -10.66 -13.43 -13.90
C LEU A 167 -9.89 -14.65 -14.42
N LEU A 168 -8.57 -14.63 -14.36
CA LEU A 168 -7.75 -15.79 -14.72
C LEU A 168 -7.78 -16.88 -13.64
N LEU A 169 -8.03 -16.51 -12.38
CA LEU A 169 -8.14 -17.45 -11.28
C LEU A 169 -9.54 -18.10 -11.22
N ASP A 170 -10.59 -17.30 -11.45
CA ASP A 170 -12.02 -17.69 -11.48
C ASP A 170 -12.31 -18.54 -12.73
N GLU A 171 -12.14 -19.87 -12.60
CA GLU A 171 -12.23 -20.81 -13.73
C GLU A 171 -13.68 -21.05 -14.16
N ASP A 172 -14.60 -21.09 -13.20
CA ASP A 172 -16.03 -21.33 -13.45
C ASP A 172 -16.83 -20.05 -13.77
N ARG A 173 -16.19 -18.87 -13.58
CA ARG A 173 -16.74 -17.53 -13.84
C ARG A 173 -17.96 -17.23 -13.00
N ASN A 174 -18.00 -17.75 -11.78
CA ASN A 174 -19.08 -17.50 -10.83
C ASN A 174 -18.91 -16.15 -10.10
N GLY A 175 -17.76 -15.49 -10.26
CA GLY A 175 -17.46 -14.19 -9.66
C GLY A 175 -16.91 -14.27 -8.24
N LEU A 176 -16.57 -15.46 -7.75
CA LEU A 176 -15.93 -15.77 -6.48
C LEU A 176 -14.70 -16.66 -6.72
N LEU A 177 -13.81 -16.77 -5.74
CA LEU A 177 -12.63 -17.63 -5.80
C LEU A 177 -12.65 -18.67 -4.69
N THR A 178 -12.55 -19.93 -5.07
CA THR A 178 -12.27 -21.04 -4.16
C THR A 178 -10.81 -21.02 -3.69
N ARG A 179 -10.51 -21.75 -2.61
CA ARG A 179 -9.13 -22.01 -2.16
C ARG A 179 -8.26 -22.59 -3.27
N SER A 180 -8.81 -23.51 -4.07
CA SER A 180 -8.08 -24.17 -5.14
C SER A 180 -7.76 -23.21 -6.28
N GLU A 181 -8.64 -22.25 -6.56
CA GLU A 181 -8.38 -21.25 -7.59
C GLU A 181 -7.32 -20.26 -7.12
N LEU A 182 -7.42 -19.79 -5.87
CA LEU A 182 -6.45 -18.88 -5.29
C LEU A 182 -5.05 -19.49 -5.14
N SER A 183 -4.92 -20.83 -5.14
CA SER A 183 -3.59 -21.48 -5.08
C SER A 183 -2.70 -21.18 -6.29
N ARG A 184 -3.28 -20.69 -7.39
CA ARG A 184 -2.54 -20.23 -8.58
C ARG A 184 -2.17 -18.75 -8.53
N PHE A 185 -2.49 -18.05 -7.44
CA PHE A 185 -2.14 -16.65 -7.26
C PHE A 185 -0.62 -16.41 -7.40
N GLY A 186 -0.25 -15.36 -8.12
CA GLY A 186 1.14 -15.08 -8.46
C GLY A 186 1.74 -16.22 -9.29
N ASN A 187 2.75 -16.89 -8.74
CA ASN A 187 3.40 -18.04 -9.37
C ASN A 187 2.94 -19.38 -8.77
N GLY A 188 1.89 -19.38 -7.93
CA GLY A 188 1.43 -20.58 -7.21
C GLY A 188 2.40 -21.08 -6.14
N THR A 189 3.28 -20.20 -5.66
CA THR A 189 4.35 -20.52 -4.70
C THR A 189 3.92 -20.38 -3.23
N LEU A 190 2.77 -19.76 -2.97
CA LEU A 190 2.18 -19.65 -1.63
C LEU A 190 1.89 -21.02 -1.01
N THR A 191 2.15 -21.19 0.28
CA THR A 191 1.94 -22.47 0.97
C THR A 191 0.46 -22.77 1.16
N ASP A 192 0.12 -24.06 1.17
CA ASP A 192 -1.24 -24.51 1.46
C ASP A 192 -1.72 -24.06 2.85
N VAL A 193 -0.81 -24.10 3.83
CA VAL A 193 -1.06 -23.62 5.19
C VAL A 193 -1.46 -22.14 5.20
N PHE A 194 -0.77 -21.29 4.45
CA PHE A 194 -1.13 -19.88 4.35
C PHE A 194 -2.47 -19.67 3.66
N LEU A 195 -2.73 -20.37 2.55
CA LEU A 195 -4.01 -20.28 1.83
C LEU A 195 -5.19 -20.74 2.70
N ASP A 196 -5.02 -21.81 3.47
CA ASP A 196 -6.03 -22.26 4.43
C ASP A 196 -6.34 -21.18 5.47
N ARG A 197 -5.31 -20.49 5.97
CA ARG A 197 -5.48 -19.39 6.92
C ARG A 197 -6.15 -18.17 6.29
N VAL A 198 -5.85 -17.85 5.03
CA VAL A 198 -6.54 -16.79 4.27
C VAL A 198 -8.05 -17.05 4.25
N PHE A 199 -8.50 -18.26 3.88
CA PHE A 199 -9.93 -18.59 3.82
C PHE A 199 -10.60 -18.73 5.21
N GLN A 200 -9.82 -18.90 6.27
CA GLN A 200 -10.34 -18.92 7.65
C GLN A 200 -10.48 -17.52 8.26
N GLU A 201 -9.58 -16.59 7.92
CA GLU A 201 -9.53 -15.25 8.53
C GLU A 201 -10.27 -14.20 7.69
N CYS A 202 -10.28 -14.35 6.37
CA CYS A 202 -10.91 -13.42 5.46
C CYS A 202 -12.42 -13.69 5.30
N LEU A 203 -13.15 -12.70 4.79
CA LEU A 203 -14.57 -12.86 4.51
C LEU A 203 -14.77 -13.83 3.33
N THR A 204 -15.55 -14.88 3.54
CA THR A 204 -15.90 -15.85 2.50
C THR A 204 -17.40 -16.12 2.51
N TYR A 205 -17.96 -16.40 1.33
CA TYR A 205 -19.34 -16.83 1.15
C TYR A 205 -19.33 -18.29 0.72
N GLU A 206 -19.85 -19.18 1.58
CA GLU A 206 -19.85 -20.63 1.34
C GLU A 206 -18.45 -21.23 1.05
N GLY A 207 -17.40 -20.60 1.58
CA GLY A 207 -16.00 -21.01 1.38
C GLY A 207 -15.32 -20.38 0.18
N GLU A 208 -15.96 -19.42 -0.49
CA GLU A 208 -15.43 -18.70 -1.66
C GLU A 208 -15.21 -17.22 -1.34
N MET A 209 -14.17 -16.62 -1.93
CA MET A 209 -13.72 -15.26 -1.70
C MET A 209 -14.24 -14.32 -2.80
N ASP A 210 -14.77 -13.15 -2.44
CA ASP A 210 -15.19 -12.14 -3.42
C ASP A 210 -14.02 -11.27 -3.92
N TYR A 211 -14.26 -10.53 -5.00
CA TYR A 211 -13.25 -9.61 -5.58
C TYR A 211 -12.73 -8.58 -4.57
N LYS A 212 -13.59 -8.10 -3.67
CA LYS A 212 -13.22 -7.10 -2.66
C LYS A 212 -12.23 -7.66 -1.64
N THR A 213 -12.43 -8.90 -1.21
CA THR A 213 -11.53 -9.60 -0.30
C THR A 213 -10.23 -10.01 -1.01
N TYR A 214 -10.31 -10.39 -2.28
CA TYR A 214 -9.13 -10.60 -3.12
C TYR A 214 -8.27 -9.32 -3.23
N LEU A 215 -8.89 -8.15 -3.41
CA LEU A 215 -8.18 -6.87 -3.44
C LEU A 215 -7.42 -6.58 -2.15
N ASP A 216 -7.98 -6.92 -0.98
CA ASP A 216 -7.27 -6.80 0.30
C ASP A 216 -6.00 -7.65 0.32
N LEU A 217 -6.09 -8.89 -0.17
CA LEU A 217 -4.93 -9.77 -0.27
C LEU A 217 -3.88 -9.21 -1.23
N VAL A 218 -4.28 -8.74 -2.42
CA VAL A 218 -3.34 -8.14 -3.40
C VAL A 218 -2.64 -6.92 -2.80
N LEU A 219 -3.41 -6.01 -2.18
CA LEU A 219 -2.85 -4.80 -1.56
C LEU A 219 -1.87 -5.16 -0.44
N ALA A 220 -2.19 -6.16 0.38
CA ALA A 220 -1.28 -6.65 1.41
C ALA A 220 0.01 -7.25 0.80
N MET A 221 -0.14 -8.09 -0.22
CA MET A 221 0.98 -8.84 -0.82
C MET A 221 1.95 -7.95 -1.61
N GLU A 222 1.45 -6.92 -2.28
CA GLU A 222 2.28 -5.94 -3.02
C GLU A 222 2.96 -4.92 -2.09
N ASN A 223 2.43 -4.69 -0.89
CA ASN A 223 2.89 -3.61 0.01
C ASN A 223 3.33 -4.12 1.39
N LYS A 224 3.94 -5.30 1.49
CA LYS A 224 4.33 -5.94 2.78
C LYS A 224 5.28 -5.12 3.66
N HIS A 225 5.85 -4.04 3.14
CA HIS A 225 6.67 -3.09 3.89
C HIS A 225 5.82 -2.08 4.68
N GLU A 226 4.56 -1.89 4.31
CA GLU A 226 3.65 -0.97 4.99
C GLU A 226 3.06 -1.61 6.26
N PRO A 227 2.95 -0.86 7.38
CA PRO A 227 2.41 -1.37 8.63
C PRO A 227 1.00 -2.00 8.51
N GLN A 228 0.15 -1.44 7.65
CA GLN A 228 -1.22 -1.92 7.42
C GLN A 228 -1.24 -3.28 6.71
N ALA A 229 -0.32 -3.50 5.76
CA ALA A 229 -0.15 -4.79 5.10
C ALA A 229 0.42 -5.83 6.06
N ILE A 230 1.41 -5.45 6.87
CA ILE A 230 1.95 -6.31 7.94
C ILE A 230 0.84 -6.68 8.92
N ALA A 231 0.00 -5.74 9.35
CA ALA A 231 -1.12 -6.00 10.25
C ALA A 231 -2.16 -6.95 9.63
N TYR A 232 -2.46 -6.80 8.33
CA TYR A 232 -3.35 -7.71 7.60
C TYR A 232 -2.79 -9.14 7.60
N LEU A 233 -1.53 -9.31 7.22
CA LEU A 233 -0.88 -10.62 7.12
C LEU A 233 -0.64 -11.23 8.52
N PHE A 234 -0.32 -10.41 9.52
CA PHE A 234 -0.16 -10.85 10.90
C PHE A 234 -1.43 -11.51 11.43
N ARG A 235 -2.62 -10.98 11.12
CA ARG A 235 -3.90 -11.60 11.52
C ARG A 235 -4.08 -12.99 10.92
N ILE A 236 -3.64 -13.19 9.69
CA ILE A 236 -3.68 -14.51 9.02
C ILE A 236 -2.69 -15.46 9.73
N LEU A 237 -1.50 -14.96 10.07
CA LEU A 237 -0.44 -15.70 10.77
C LEU A 237 -0.77 -16.00 12.25
N ASP A 238 -1.56 -15.16 12.92
CA ASP A 238 -1.90 -15.29 14.34
C ASP A 238 -2.98 -16.37 14.55
N VAL A 239 -2.55 -17.62 14.44
CA VAL A 239 -3.40 -18.80 14.64
C VAL A 239 -4.01 -18.77 16.04
N GLY A 240 -5.32 -18.58 16.12
CA GLY A 240 -6.07 -18.49 17.37
C GLY A 240 -6.23 -17.08 17.94
N GLY A 241 -5.76 -16.03 17.24
CA GLY A 241 -6.10 -14.64 17.56
C GLY A 241 -5.55 -14.14 18.90
N GLN A 242 -4.37 -14.59 19.30
CA GLN A 242 -3.77 -14.27 20.61
C GLN A 242 -2.89 -13.01 20.58
N GLY A 243 -2.68 -12.44 19.39
CA GLY A 243 -1.77 -11.33 19.13
C GLY A 243 -0.30 -11.74 19.19
N LYS A 244 0.01 -13.03 19.02
CA LYS A 244 1.35 -13.59 19.32
C LYS A 244 1.73 -14.72 18.37
N LEU A 245 2.84 -14.54 17.67
CA LEU A 245 3.48 -15.60 16.89
C LEU A 245 4.51 -16.31 17.77
N THR A 246 4.16 -17.51 18.23
CA THR A 246 5.04 -18.36 19.05
C THR A 246 5.90 -19.27 18.18
N SER A 247 6.89 -19.96 18.76
CA SER A 247 7.64 -20.99 18.03
C SER A 247 6.75 -22.07 17.42
N LEU A 248 5.64 -22.43 18.08
CA LEU A 248 4.64 -23.37 17.55
C LEU A 248 3.93 -22.79 16.32
N THR A 249 3.56 -21.51 16.37
CA THR A 249 2.93 -20.81 15.24
C THR A 249 3.88 -20.78 14.05
N LEU A 250 5.15 -20.45 14.27
CA LEU A 250 6.16 -20.41 13.21
C LEU A 250 6.45 -21.80 12.65
N ARG A 251 6.50 -22.85 13.49
CA ARG A 251 6.65 -24.24 13.05
C ARG A 251 5.50 -24.65 12.13
N TYR A 252 4.28 -24.30 12.48
CA TYR A 252 3.10 -24.62 11.67
C TYR A 252 3.17 -24.07 10.24
N PHE A 253 3.60 -22.81 10.07
CA PHE A 253 3.82 -22.25 8.73
C PHE A 253 5.04 -22.85 8.02
N TYR A 254 6.11 -23.09 8.78
CA TYR A 254 7.32 -23.72 8.26
C TYR A 254 7.07 -25.13 7.72
N ASP A 255 6.21 -25.92 8.36
CA ASP A 255 5.81 -27.26 7.86
C ASP A 255 5.24 -27.17 6.42
N GLY A 256 4.47 -26.11 6.12
CA GLY A 256 3.97 -25.86 4.77
C GLY A 256 5.04 -25.50 3.74
N ILE A 257 6.13 -24.85 4.16
CA ILE A 257 7.31 -24.60 3.32
C ILE A 257 8.08 -25.91 3.10
N GLU A 258 8.29 -26.67 4.17
CA GLU A 258 8.98 -27.95 4.15
C GLU A 258 8.31 -28.95 3.18
N ASP A 259 6.98 -29.04 3.20
CA ASP A 259 6.25 -29.91 2.28
C ASP A 259 6.43 -29.49 0.80
N LYS A 260 6.48 -28.19 0.50
CA LYS A 260 6.78 -27.70 -0.84
C LYS A 260 8.23 -27.94 -1.27
N LEU A 261 9.19 -27.82 -0.35
CA LEU A 261 10.59 -28.14 -0.59
C LEU A 261 10.79 -29.62 -0.91
N ARG A 262 10.15 -30.51 -0.13
CA ARG A 262 10.15 -31.96 -0.35
C ARG A 262 9.59 -32.34 -1.72
N ALA A 263 8.49 -31.71 -2.14
CA ALA A 263 7.90 -31.95 -3.46
C ALA A 263 8.82 -31.58 -4.62
N SER A 264 9.81 -30.72 -4.37
CA SER A 264 10.74 -30.19 -5.37
C SER A 264 12.15 -30.81 -5.28
N ASP A 265 12.35 -31.84 -4.44
CA ASP A 265 13.62 -32.54 -4.19
C ASP A 265 14.78 -31.61 -3.76
N ASN A 266 14.45 -30.59 -2.97
CA ASN A 266 15.41 -29.60 -2.47
C ASN A 266 15.88 -29.91 -1.04
N ASP A 267 17.07 -29.42 -0.69
CA ASP A 267 17.57 -29.44 0.68
C ASP A 267 16.66 -28.64 1.61
N ILE A 268 16.38 -29.21 2.78
CA ILE A 268 15.45 -28.65 3.77
C ILE A 268 16.27 -28.09 4.93
N PRO A 269 16.27 -26.77 5.15
CA PRO A 269 16.93 -26.18 6.31
C PRO A 269 16.37 -26.71 7.63
N SER A 270 17.15 -26.64 8.71
CA SER A 270 16.58 -27.00 10.01
C SER A 270 15.66 -25.88 10.50
N PHE A 271 14.49 -26.24 11.05
CA PHE A 271 13.56 -25.27 11.61
C PHE A 271 14.21 -24.43 12.72
N GLU A 272 15.09 -25.01 13.54
CA GLU A 272 15.79 -24.29 14.61
C GLU A 272 16.66 -23.15 14.06
N ASN A 273 17.31 -23.35 12.90
CA ASN A 273 18.08 -22.28 12.27
C ASN A 273 17.16 -21.16 11.78
N VAL A 274 16.11 -21.50 11.04
CA VAL A 274 15.13 -20.53 10.52
C VAL A 274 14.45 -19.76 11.66
N LEU A 275 14.11 -20.45 12.76
CA LEU A 275 13.54 -19.86 13.95
C LEU A 275 14.49 -18.83 14.58
N ASN A 276 15.76 -19.21 14.80
CA ASN A 276 16.75 -18.31 15.35
C ASN A 276 16.96 -17.08 14.45
N GLU A 277 17.03 -17.26 13.14
CA GLU A 277 17.16 -16.16 12.19
C GLU A 277 15.97 -15.20 12.24
N ILE A 278 14.73 -15.71 12.31
CA ILE A 278 13.54 -14.89 12.48
C ILE A 278 13.61 -14.09 13.79
N PHE A 279 13.98 -14.71 14.90
CA PHE A 279 14.09 -14.03 16.19
C PHE A 279 15.23 -13.01 16.23
N ASP A 280 16.34 -13.26 15.54
CA ASP A 280 17.47 -12.33 15.42
C ASP A 280 17.14 -11.12 14.53
N MET A 281 16.32 -11.32 13.50
CA MET A 281 15.79 -10.24 12.65
C MET A 281 14.78 -9.38 13.41
N VAL A 282 13.83 -9.99 14.11
CA VAL A 282 12.73 -9.27 14.76
C VAL A 282 13.17 -8.64 16.09
N ARG A 283 14.00 -9.34 16.85
CA ARG A 283 14.43 -8.98 18.22
C ARG A 283 13.25 -8.61 19.11
N PRO A 284 12.28 -9.53 19.28
CA PRO A 284 11.04 -9.22 19.97
C PRO A 284 11.28 -8.82 21.42
N ALA A 285 10.40 -7.95 21.96
CA ALA A 285 10.48 -7.54 23.35
C ALA A 285 10.34 -8.72 24.33
N ASN A 286 9.62 -9.78 23.93
CA ASN A 286 9.53 -11.04 24.65
C ASN A 286 10.28 -12.16 23.89
N PRO A 287 11.21 -12.89 24.52
CA PRO A 287 11.97 -13.95 23.84
C PRO A 287 11.15 -15.17 23.39
N HIS A 288 9.87 -15.28 23.79
CA HIS A 288 9.04 -16.45 23.50
C HIS A 288 8.03 -16.24 22.37
N TYR A 289 7.78 -15.00 21.96
CA TYR A 289 6.80 -14.71 20.92
C TYR A 289 7.05 -13.35 20.26
N ILE A 290 6.57 -13.23 19.03
CA ILE A 290 6.60 -12.00 18.23
C ILE A 290 5.20 -11.38 18.22
N THR A 291 5.08 -10.11 18.55
CA THR A 291 3.83 -9.33 18.40
C THR A 291 3.80 -8.57 17.08
N LEU A 292 2.63 -8.00 16.74
CA LEU A 292 2.50 -7.11 15.59
C LEU A 292 3.46 -5.91 15.68
N ASP A 293 3.56 -5.30 16.86
CA ASP A 293 4.45 -4.15 17.07
C ASP A 293 5.91 -4.54 16.88
N ASP A 294 6.33 -5.72 17.35
CA ASP A 294 7.69 -6.22 17.12
C ASP A 294 7.97 -6.37 15.62
N LEU A 295 7.01 -6.93 14.87
CA LEU A 295 7.15 -7.20 13.44
C LEU A 295 7.15 -5.92 12.58
N ILE A 296 6.41 -4.89 13.00
CA ILE A 296 6.43 -3.56 12.36
C ILE A 296 7.75 -2.83 12.68
N ASN A 297 8.13 -2.79 13.97
CA ASN A 297 9.23 -1.97 14.44
C ASN A 297 10.62 -2.52 14.06
N CYS A 298 10.73 -3.82 13.75
CA CYS A 298 12.01 -4.41 13.36
C CYS A 298 12.49 -3.97 11.96
N GLY A 299 11.60 -3.42 11.12
CA GLY A 299 11.93 -3.01 9.75
C GLY A 299 12.25 -4.18 8.80
N LYS A 300 11.95 -5.42 9.21
CA LYS A 300 12.15 -6.67 8.45
C LYS A 300 10.89 -7.54 8.37
N GLY A 301 9.72 -6.97 8.71
CA GLY A 301 8.46 -7.70 8.74
C GLY A 301 8.07 -8.31 7.39
N ASP A 302 8.35 -7.60 6.30
CA ASP A 302 8.16 -8.09 4.93
C ASP A 302 8.92 -9.38 4.63
N THR A 303 10.18 -9.43 5.06
CA THR A 303 11.09 -10.57 4.89
C THR A 303 10.60 -11.76 5.71
N VAL A 304 10.31 -11.54 7.00
CA VAL A 304 9.78 -12.58 7.90
C VAL A 304 8.47 -13.16 7.37
N ILE A 305 7.55 -12.31 6.91
CA ILE A 305 6.29 -12.78 6.34
C ILE A 305 6.54 -13.63 5.09
N ASN A 306 7.40 -13.18 4.16
CA ASN A 306 7.72 -13.93 2.95
C ASN A 306 8.29 -15.33 3.25
N ILE A 307 9.19 -15.44 4.23
CA ILE A 307 9.77 -16.73 4.68
C ILE A 307 8.67 -17.71 5.12
N LEU A 308 7.61 -17.21 5.77
CA LEU A 308 6.56 -18.04 6.35
C LEU A 308 5.48 -18.46 5.36
N ILE A 309 5.21 -17.66 4.31
CA ILE A 309 4.02 -17.83 3.48
C ILE A 309 4.30 -18.27 2.05
N ASP A 310 5.51 -18.03 1.54
CA ASP A 310 5.82 -18.16 0.11
C ASP A 310 7.13 -18.90 -0.12
N LEU A 311 7.09 -19.95 -0.94
CA LEU A 311 8.30 -20.71 -1.28
C LEU A 311 9.33 -19.82 -1.99
N GLN A 312 8.92 -18.99 -2.95
CA GLN A 312 9.87 -18.13 -3.67
C GLN A 312 10.49 -17.09 -2.74
N GLY A 313 9.69 -16.50 -1.84
CA GLY A 313 10.14 -15.62 -0.77
C GLY A 313 11.15 -16.28 0.18
N PHE A 314 10.91 -17.53 0.57
CA PHE A 314 11.85 -18.33 1.35
C PHE A 314 13.19 -18.52 0.60
N TRP A 315 13.13 -18.93 -0.68
CA TRP A 315 14.33 -19.13 -1.51
C TRP A 315 15.15 -17.87 -1.72
N ALA A 316 14.48 -16.72 -1.91
CA ALA A 316 15.16 -15.44 -2.04
C ALA A 316 15.92 -15.06 -0.77
N HIS A 317 15.40 -15.45 0.40
CA HIS A 317 16.06 -15.26 1.68
C HIS A 317 17.27 -16.19 1.87
N GLU A 318 17.10 -17.49 1.65
CA GLU A 318 18.19 -18.47 1.82
C GLU A 318 19.38 -18.18 0.90
N ASN A 319 19.12 -17.73 -0.33
CA ASN A 319 20.17 -17.43 -1.31
C ASN A 319 20.67 -15.99 -1.26
N ARG A 320 20.29 -15.19 -0.25
CA ARG A 320 20.63 -13.76 -0.18
C ARG A 320 22.14 -13.49 -0.26
N GLU A 321 22.96 -14.39 0.28
CA GLU A 321 24.41 -14.26 0.29
C GLU A 321 25.04 -14.48 -1.10
N ALA A 322 24.46 -15.37 -1.91
CA ALA A 322 24.89 -15.59 -3.28
C ALA A 322 24.67 -14.34 -4.15
N PHE A 323 23.53 -13.66 -3.98
CA PHE A 323 23.22 -12.42 -4.70
C PHE A 323 24.07 -11.23 -4.25
N THR A 324 24.53 -11.17 -3.00
CA THR A 324 25.49 -10.13 -2.55
C THR A 324 26.91 -10.36 -3.06
N SER A 325 27.28 -11.59 -3.42
CA SER A 325 28.61 -11.92 -3.94
C SER A 325 28.80 -11.65 -5.43
N GLU A 326 27.73 -11.28 -6.16
CA GLU A 326 27.78 -10.96 -7.59
C GLU A 326 27.95 -9.46 -7.91
N ILE A 327 28.03 -8.60 -6.89
CA ILE A 327 28.41 -7.19 -7.09
C ILE A 327 29.95 -7.14 -7.05
N PRO A 328 30.66 -6.92 -8.17
CA PRO A 328 32.10 -6.73 -8.12
C PRO A 328 32.39 -5.48 -7.28
N ASP A 329 33.33 -5.60 -6.34
CA ASP A 329 33.89 -4.45 -5.63
C ASP A 329 34.33 -3.39 -6.66
N GLU A 330 33.59 -2.28 -6.77
CA GLU A 330 34.06 -1.04 -7.39
C GLU A 330 35.10 -0.36 -6.47
N ALA A 331 36.11 -1.12 -6.04
CA ALA A 331 37.25 -0.65 -5.27
C ALA A 331 38.61 -0.87 -5.98
N GLU A 332 38.60 -1.40 -7.21
CA GLU A 332 39.77 -1.37 -8.09
C GLU A 332 39.36 -0.97 -9.52
N LEU A 333 39.24 0.34 -9.77
CA LEU A 333 39.53 0.98 -11.08
C LEU A 333 39.79 2.48 -10.92
#